data_AF-A0A968D530-F1
#
_entry.id   AF-A0A968D530-F1
#
_cell.length_a   1.000
_cell.length_b   1.000
_cell.length_c   1.000
_cell.angle_alpha   90.00
_cell.angle_beta   90.00
_cell.angle_gamma   90.00
#
_symmetry.space_group_name_H-M   'P 1'
#
loop_
_entity.id
_entity.type
_entity.pdbx_description
1 polymer ?
#
loop_
_entity_poly.entity_id
_entity_poly.type
_entity_poly.pdbx_seq_one_letter_code
_entity_poly.pdbx_strand_id
1 'polypeptide(L)'
;SHKLNRRVLEALVRAGALDGLGANRATLVNAIGDVLKLAERSAHAQAAGQGALFGDPGAGDGGEALAFELTPMRDWTDRERLAAERESLGLY
;
A
#
# COMPACT_ATOMS: atom_id res chain seq x y z
N SER A 1 17.80 -0.76 -7.56
CA SER A 1 16.44 -0.47 -7.05
C SER A 1 15.84 -1.75 -6.52
N HIS A 2 15.68 -1.90 -5.20
CA HIS A 2 15.09 -3.09 -4.60
C HIS A 2 13.57 -3.05 -4.80
N LYS A 3 13.03 -3.91 -5.68
CA LYS A 3 11.58 -4.09 -5.77
C LYS A 3 11.10 -4.80 -4.51
N LEU A 4 10.23 -4.14 -3.74
CA LEU A 4 9.59 -4.75 -2.58
C LEU A 4 8.58 -5.79 -3.05
N ASN A 5 8.66 -7.00 -2.50
CA ASN A 5 7.69 -8.07 -2.77
C ASN A 5 6.47 -7.88 -1.85
N ARG A 6 5.27 -8.25 -2.33
CA ARG A 6 4.01 -8.21 -1.56
C ARG A 6 4.15 -8.82 -0.18
N ARG A 7 4.84 -9.97 -0.07
CA ARG A 7 5.10 -10.64 1.20
C ARG A 7 5.87 -9.78 2.20
N VAL A 8 6.83 -8.98 1.73
CA VAL A 8 7.62 -8.07 2.57
C VAL A 8 6.75 -6.94 3.10
N LEU A 9 5.89 -6.37 2.26
CA LEU A 9 4.95 -5.32 2.68
C LEU A 9 3.95 -5.84 3.72
N GLU A 10 3.40 -7.04 3.49
CA GLU A 10 2.49 -7.68 4.46
C GLU A 10 3.19 -7.93 5.80
N ALA A 11 4.45 -8.40 5.79
CA ALA A 11 5.23 -8.60 7.00
C ALA A 11 5.52 -7.27 7.74
N LEU A 12 5.82 -6.19 7.02
CA LEU A 12 6.06 -4.87 7.61
C LEU A 12 4.80 -4.30 8.29
N VAL A 13 3.63 -4.46 7.67
CA VAL A 13 2.36 -4.07 8.30
C VAL A 13 2.09 -4.93 9.54
N ARG A 14 2.26 -6.25 9.44
CA ARG A 14 2.03 -7.17 10.57
C ARG A 14 2.95 -6.87 11.76
N ALA A 15 4.22 -6.55 11.49
CA ALA A 15 5.21 -6.15 12.49
C ALA A 15 4.96 -4.76 13.09
N GLY A 16 4.00 -3.98 12.56
CA GLY A 16 3.66 -2.65 13.05
C GLY A 16 4.54 -1.51 12.53
N ALA A 17 5.43 -1.78 11.57
CA ALA A 17 6.32 -0.74 11.01
C ALA A 17 5.56 0.35 10.23
N LEU A 18 4.32 0.07 9.82
CA LEU A 18 3.50 0.92 8.96
C LEU A 18 2.21 1.41 9.64
N ASP A 19 2.12 1.32 10.97
CA ASP A 19 0.91 1.66 11.72
C ASP A 19 0.48 3.12 11.58
N GLY A 20 1.40 4.02 11.22
CA GLY A 20 1.09 5.45 10.99
C GLY A 20 0.41 5.76 9.66
N LEU A 21 0.27 4.79 8.74
CA LEU A 21 -0.25 5.02 7.39
C LEU A 21 -1.76 4.78 7.23
N GLY A 22 -2.43 4.22 8.24
CA GLY A 22 -3.86 3.91 8.15
C GLY A 22 -4.50 3.73 9.51
N ALA A 23 -5.81 3.50 9.51
CA ALA A 23 -6.58 3.39 10.75
C ALA A 23 -6.24 2.13 11.56
N ASN A 24 -5.99 1.01 10.89
CA ASN A 24 -5.59 -0.24 11.54
C ASN A 24 -4.82 -1.17 10.59
N ARG A 25 -4.10 -2.14 11.17
CA ARG A 25 -3.28 -3.12 10.41
C ARG A 25 -4.12 -4.00 9.50
N ALA A 26 -5.35 -4.35 9.90
CA ALA A 26 -6.26 -5.15 9.09
C ALA A 26 -6.61 -4.48 7.75
N THR A 27 -6.93 -3.18 7.80
CA THR A 27 -7.23 -2.35 6.63
C THR A 27 -6.01 -2.24 5.73
N LEU A 28 -4.84 -2.00 6.31
CA LEU A 28 -3.59 -1.90 5.55
C LEU A 28 -3.24 -3.22 4.84
N VAL A 29 -3.31 -4.36 5.53
CA VAL A 29 -3.04 -5.68 4.90
C VAL A 29 -4.00 -5.96 3.76
N ASN A 30 -5.30 -5.65 3.92
CA ASN A 30 -6.29 -5.83 2.87
C ASN A 30 -6.00 -4.94 1.64
N ALA A 31 -5.57 -3.71 1.88
CA ALA A 31 -5.29 -2.72 0.83
C ALA A 31 -4.04 -3.02 -0.01
N ILE A 32 -3.02 -3.70 0.54
CA ILE A 32 -1.72 -3.92 -0.14
C ILE A 32 -1.90 -4.46 -1.57
N GLY A 33 -2.79 -5.44 -1.75
CA GLY A 33 -2.98 -6.09 -3.04
C GLY A 33 -3.48 -5.13 -4.13
N ASP A 34 -4.38 -4.22 -3.77
CA ASP A 34 -4.96 -3.28 -4.73
C ASP A 34 -4.08 -2.05 -4.94
N VAL A 35 -3.41 -1.58 -3.88
CA VAL A 35 -2.39 -0.52 -3.97
C VAL A 35 -1.25 -0.94 -4.89
N LEU A 36 -0.79 -2.19 -4.82
CA LEU A 36 0.28 -2.68 -5.71
C LEU A 36 -0.15 -2.68 -7.19
N LYS A 37 -1.37 -3.15 -7.50
CA LYS A 37 -1.90 -3.10 -8.88
C LYS A 37 -2.01 -1.67 -9.38
N LEU A 38 -2.43 -0.76 -8.51
CA LEU A 38 -2.59 0.64 -8.86
C LEU A 38 -1.23 1.32 -9.12
N ALA A 39 -0.24 1.03 -8.28
CA ALA A 39 1.12 1.49 -8.45
C ALA A 39 1.74 0.96 -9.76
N GLU A 40 1.51 -0.31 -10.12
CA GLU A 40 1.96 -0.88 -11.40
C GLU A 40 1.31 -0.18 -12.60
N ARG A 41 0.00 0.07 -12.55
CA ARG A 41 -0.71 0.80 -13.61
C ARG A 41 -0.17 2.22 -13.78
N SER A 42 0.05 2.93 -12.67
CA SER A 42 0.63 4.28 -12.69
C SER A 42 2.04 4.27 -13.27
N ALA A 43 2.91 3.35 -12.81
CA ALA A 43 4.25 3.21 -13.35
C ALA A 43 4.24 2.91 -14.86
N HIS A 44 3.30 2.08 -15.32
CA HIS A 44 3.13 1.80 -16.74
C HIS A 44 2.62 3.01 -17.53
N ALA A 45 1.63 3.75 -17.01
CA ALA A 45 1.09 4.95 -17.65
C ALA A 45 2.15 6.07 -17.77
N GLN A 46 2.98 6.24 -16.73
CA GLN A 46 4.13 7.15 -16.72
C GLN A 46 5.17 6.71 -17.76
N ALA A 47 5.54 5.43 -17.79
CA ALA A 47 6.50 4.89 -18.75
C ALA A 47 6.00 4.96 -20.20
N ALA A 48 4.69 4.83 -20.42
CA ALA A 48 4.06 4.95 -21.73
C ALA A 48 3.92 6.41 -22.23
N GLY A 49 4.31 7.41 -21.43
CA GLY A 49 4.22 8.82 -21.78
C GLY A 49 2.79 9.36 -21.91
N GLN A 50 1.79 8.59 -21.45
CA GLN A 50 0.37 8.93 -21.64
C GLN A 50 -0.11 10.07 -20.72
N GLY A 51 0.62 10.36 -19.64
CA GLY A 51 0.36 11.55 -18.82
C GLY A 51 0.65 12.88 -19.52
N ALA A 52 1.50 12.86 -20.56
CA ALA A 52 1.92 14.07 -21.28
C ALA A 52 1.07 14.39 -22.52
N LEU A 53 0.38 13.39 -23.10
CA LEU A 53 -0.32 13.55 -24.39
C LEU A 53 -1.72 14.18 -24.27
N PHE A 54 -2.33 14.15 -23.08
CA PHE A 54 -3.64 14.75 -22.80
C PHE A 54 -3.68 15.56 -21.49
N GLY A 55 -2.52 15.82 -20.87
CA GLY A 55 -2.41 16.65 -19.68
C GLY A 55 -2.54 18.13 -20.03
N ASP A 56 -3.53 18.81 -19.46
CA ASP A 56 -3.71 20.25 -19.55
C ASP A 56 -2.39 20.99 -19.18
N PRO A 57 -1.83 21.86 -20.05
CA PRO A 57 -0.58 22.56 -19.77
C PRO A 57 -0.65 23.55 -18.59
N GLY A 58 -1.80 23.69 -17.93
CA GLY A 58 -1.99 24.48 -16.70
C GLY A 58 -1.95 23.69 -15.39
N ALA A 59 -2.00 22.36 -15.43
CA ALA A 59 -1.89 21.53 -14.24
C ALA A 59 -0.41 21.16 -14.04
N GLY A 60 0.24 21.81 -13.06
CA GLY A 60 1.62 21.53 -12.69
C GLY A 60 1.87 20.04 -12.44
N ASP A 61 3.15 19.67 -12.48
CA ASP A 61 3.76 18.35 -12.25
C ASP A 61 3.30 17.64 -10.96
N GLY A 62 2.02 17.32 -10.90
CA GLY A 62 1.32 16.66 -9.82
C GLY A 62 0.64 15.47 -10.45
N GLY A 63 1.45 14.42 -10.68
CA GLY A 63 0.95 13.14 -11.16
C GLY A 63 -0.33 12.82 -10.41
N GLU A 64 -1.41 12.64 -11.19
CA GLU A 64 -2.78 12.39 -10.74
C GLU A 64 -2.72 11.56 -9.47
N ALA A 65 -2.93 12.22 -8.31
CA ALA A 65 -2.82 11.56 -7.03
C ALA A 65 -3.89 10.49 -7.07
N LEU A 66 -3.46 9.24 -7.26
CA LEU A 66 -4.33 8.08 -7.32
C LEU A 66 -5.13 8.10 -6.02
N ALA A 67 -6.37 8.59 -6.10
CA ALA A 67 -7.26 8.68 -4.97
C ALA A 67 -7.64 7.25 -4.60
N PHE A 68 -6.79 6.61 -3.80
CA PHE A 68 -7.02 5.28 -3.29
C PHE A 68 -7.63 5.43 -1.90
N GLU A 69 -8.93 5.23 -1.83
CA GLU A 69 -9.63 5.20 -0.55
C GLU A 69 -9.41 3.84 0.11
N LEU A 70 -8.83 3.86 1.31
CA LEU A 70 -8.71 2.67 2.14
C LEU A 70 -10.11 2.26 2.60
N THR A 71 -10.58 1.09 2.16
CA THR A 71 -11.83 0.51 2.67
C THR A 71 -11.62 0.07 4.12
N PRO A 72 -12.30 0.69 5.10
CA PRO A 72 -12.08 0.37 6.51
C PRO A 72 -12.48 -1.08 6.80
N MET A 73 -11.60 -1.80 7.48
CA MET A 73 -11.83 -3.16 7.96
C MET A 73 -11.98 -3.17 9.48
N ARG A 74 -12.69 -4.16 10.00
CA ARG A 74 -12.69 -4.43 11.44
C ARG A 74 -11.26 -4.65 11.91
N ASP A 75 -10.90 -4.03 13.03
CA ASP A 75 -9.59 -4.27 13.62
C ASP A 75 -9.43 -5.72 14.07
N TRP A 76 -8.17 -6.15 14.15
CA TRP A 76 -7.82 -7.46 14.68
C TRP A 76 -8.08 -7.53 16.18
N THR A 77 -8.53 -8.69 16.62
CA THR A 77 -8.51 -9.03 18.05
C THR A 77 -7.05 -9.11 18.52
N ASP A 78 -6.81 -8.93 19.82
CA ASP A 78 -5.46 -9.04 20.39
C ASP A 78 -4.78 -10.37 20.04
N ARG A 79 -5.56 -11.46 19.99
CA ARG A 79 -5.07 -12.78 19.59
C ARG A 79 -4.60 -12.82 18.13
N GLU A 80 -5.36 -12.22 17.22
CA GLU A 80 -4.99 -12.13 15.80
C GLU A 80 -3.76 -11.25 15.61
N ARG A 81 -3.68 -10.10 16.31
CA ARG A 81 -2.54 -9.21 16.27
C ARG A 81 -1.27 -9.89 16.78
N LEU A 82 -1.32 -10.54 17.94
CA LEU A 82 -0.17 -11.25 18.52
C LEU A 82 0.29 -12.42 17.63
N ALA A 83 -0.65 -13.14 17.01
CA ALA A 83 -0.29 -14.20 16.06
C ALA A 83 0.44 -13.64 14.83
N ALA A 84 -0.02 -12.51 14.29
CA ALA A 84 0.60 -11.84 13.15
C ALA A 84 1.98 -11.24 13.49
N GLU A 85 2.15 -10.68 14.68
CA GLU A 85 3.44 -10.21 15.19
C GLU A 85 4.42 -11.37 15.37
N ARG A 86 3.97 -12.49 15.94
CA ARG A 86 4.80 -13.68 16.10
C ARG A 86 5.29 -14.24 14.75
N GLU A 87 4.41 -14.30 13.76
CA GLU A 87 4.75 -14.78 12.41
C GLU A 87 5.77 -13.87 11.71
N SER A 88 5.70 -12.56 11.96
CA SER A 88 6.56 -11.56 11.29
C SER A 88 7.89 -11.31 12.00
N LEU A 89 7.92 -11.33 13.33
CA LEU A 89 9.10 -11.04 14.15
C LEU A 89 9.83 -12.30 14.60
N GLY A 90 9.21 -13.48 14.48
CA GLY A 90 9.82 -14.76 14.86
C GLY A 90 10.07 -14.93 16.37
N LEU A 91 9.59 -14.02 17.20
CA LEU A 91 9.79 -14.00 18.65
C LEU A 91 8.44 -13.84 19.34
N TYR A 92 7.89 -14.97 19.81
CA TYR A 92 6.99 -15.12 20.97
C TYR A 92 6.80 -16.61 21.28
#